data_AF-A0A7K4NPQ0-F1
#
_entry.id   AF-A0A7K4NPQ0-F1
#
_cell.length_a   1.000
_cell.length_b   1.000
_cell.length_c   1.000
_cell.angle_alpha   90.00
_cell.angle_beta   90.00
_cell.angle_gamma   90.00
#
_symmetry.space_group_name_H-M   'P 1'
#
loop_
_entity.id
_entity.type
_entity.pdbx_description
1 polymer ?
#
loop_
_entity_poly.entity_id
_entity_poly.type
_entity_poly.pdbx_seq_one_letter_code
_entity_poly.pdbx_strand_id
1 'polypeptide(L)'
;MADSSISKFFEKSLKERLDVVADFSGLSQDELKIIEDATGGISYDKADSMIENAIGTFSLPLGIATNFRINDKDYLIPMVIEESSVIAASSKAAKIARIHGGFKAKSEQSYSIGQIQIVNVDVQSAIPKVIGASTEILNLANSKSNTLSKLGKGAKEVSCKEIQTDSGHMLIVELLIDVGDAMGANVTNTMCEAVAPMIEELTGGKSLLRILSNYSTKRMASASAVFDKDAVGGENVVDDIILAFQFAENDPYRAVTHNKGVMNGTIAVANATGQDSRAIEAAAHAYAAKSGAYRSLTKWAKDANGNLIGDFELPLSVGIVGGIIQHHPIAKICTKILGVSTASELSCVMAAAGLAQNFAAMRALVTEGIQKGHMKLHARKEGKN
;
A
#
# COMPACT_ATOMS: atom_id res chain seq x y z
N MET A 1 -6.50 -18.70 18.88
CA MET A 1 -6.30 -17.73 17.78
C MET A 1 -6.87 -18.34 16.52
N ALA A 2 -7.53 -17.56 15.67
CA ALA A 2 -8.08 -18.06 14.42
C ALA A 2 -6.95 -18.44 13.44
N ASP A 3 -7.12 -19.52 12.66
CA ASP A 3 -6.12 -20.03 11.73
C ASP A 3 -6.54 -19.69 10.28
N SER A 4 -5.69 -18.99 9.54
CA SER A 4 -5.96 -18.63 8.15
C SER A 4 -5.69 -19.76 7.16
N SER A 5 -5.17 -20.91 7.62
CA SER A 5 -4.92 -22.11 6.80
C SER A 5 -6.21 -22.87 6.46
N ILE A 6 -7.00 -22.32 5.53
CA ILE A 6 -8.29 -22.90 5.15
C ILE A 6 -8.13 -23.90 4.01
N SER A 7 -8.36 -25.19 4.31
CA SER A 7 -8.31 -26.26 3.32
C SER A 7 -9.38 -26.07 2.24
N LYS A 8 -8.97 -26.22 0.97
CA LYS A 8 -9.85 -26.26 -0.21
C LYS A 8 -10.84 -25.09 -0.30
N PHE A 9 -10.47 -23.89 0.17
CA PHE A 9 -11.33 -22.71 0.14
C PHE A 9 -11.88 -22.39 -1.26
N PHE A 10 -11.06 -22.59 -2.31
CA PHE A 10 -11.47 -22.40 -3.70
C PHE A 10 -12.55 -23.41 -4.17
N GLU A 11 -12.65 -24.60 -3.57
CA GLU A 11 -13.65 -25.62 -3.94
C GLU A 11 -15.02 -25.36 -3.28
N LYS A 12 -15.04 -24.57 -2.19
CA LYS A 12 -16.26 -24.20 -1.47
C LYS A 12 -17.19 -23.34 -2.31
N SER A 13 -18.50 -23.46 -2.07
CA SER A 13 -19.53 -22.55 -2.56
C SER A 13 -19.35 -21.14 -2.01
N LEU A 14 -20.01 -20.14 -2.61
CA LEU A 14 -19.94 -18.76 -2.14
C LEU A 14 -20.38 -18.63 -0.68
N LYS A 15 -21.49 -19.29 -0.31
CA LYS A 15 -22.02 -19.28 1.05
C LYS A 15 -21.04 -19.88 2.06
N GLU A 16 -20.50 -21.06 1.79
CA GLU A 16 -19.50 -21.69 2.67
C GLU A 16 -18.22 -20.85 2.82
N ARG A 17 -17.83 -20.10 1.79
CA ARG A 17 -16.70 -19.16 1.89
C ARG A 17 -17.03 -18.00 2.81
N LEU A 18 -18.21 -17.42 2.67
CA LEU A 18 -18.68 -16.32 3.53
C LEU A 18 -18.79 -16.76 4.99
N ASP A 19 -19.35 -17.96 5.26
CA ASP A 19 -19.45 -18.51 6.61
C ASP A 19 -18.09 -18.63 7.28
N VAL A 20 -17.09 -19.17 6.56
CA VAL A 20 -15.71 -19.28 7.08
C VAL A 20 -15.09 -17.92 7.39
N VAL A 21 -15.33 -16.91 6.54
CA VAL A 21 -14.85 -15.54 6.76
C VAL A 21 -15.58 -14.90 7.95
N ALA A 22 -16.88 -15.14 8.08
CA ALA A 22 -17.69 -14.66 9.19
C ALA A 22 -17.17 -15.17 10.52
N ASP A 23 -16.93 -16.47 10.61
CA ASP A 23 -16.43 -17.14 11.81
C ASP A 23 -15.01 -16.67 12.17
N PHE A 24 -14.13 -16.49 11.17
CA PHE A 24 -12.77 -16.02 11.39
C PHE A 24 -12.73 -14.58 11.92
N SER A 25 -13.58 -13.70 11.39
CA SER A 25 -13.52 -12.25 11.62
C SER A 25 -14.60 -11.71 12.56
N GLY A 26 -15.49 -12.57 13.06
CA GLY A 26 -16.63 -12.17 13.90
C GLY A 26 -17.58 -11.22 13.18
N LEU A 27 -17.91 -11.51 11.91
CA LEU A 27 -18.85 -10.69 11.15
C LEU A 27 -20.29 -10.89 11.67
N SER A 28 -21.06 -9.80 11.74
CA SER A 28 -22.47 -9.87 12.08
C SER A 28 -23.31 -10.35 10.88
N GLN A 29 -24.55 -10.79 11.15
CA GLN A 29 -25.49 -11.14 10.07
C GLN A 29 -25.79 -9.95 9.15
N ASP A 30 -25.83 -8.72 9.70
CA ASP A 30 -26.00 -7.51 8.90
C ASP A 30 -24.79 -7.27 7.97
N GLU A 31 -23.57 -7.49 8.46
CA GLU A 31 -22.36 -7.36 7.64
C GLU A 31 -22.29 -8.41 6.53
N LEU A 32 -22.71 -9.65 6.80
CA LEU A 32 -22.81 -10.69 5.78
C LEU A 32 -23.82 -10.31 4.70
N LYS A 33 -25.00 -9.85 5.11
CA LYS A 33 -26.04 -9.41 4.17
C LYS A 33 -25.55 -8.26 3.28
N ILE A 34 -24.78 -7.31 3.83
CA ILE A 34 -24.18 -6.24 3.02
C ILE A 34 -23.24 -6.80 1.94
N ILE A 35 -22.45 -7.84 2.22
CA ILE A 35 -21.60 -8.48 1.21
C ILE A 35 -22.45 -9.23 0.18
N GLU A 36 -23.46 -9.98 0.62
CA GLU A 36 -24.34 -10.75 -0.27
C GLU A 36 -25.15 -9.87 -1.22
N ASP A 37 -25.64 -8.72 -0.73
CA ASP A 37 -26.44 -7.77 -1.49
C ASP A 37 -25.58 -6.77 -2.31
N ALA A 38 -24.26 -6.87 -2.26
CA ALA A 38 -23.36 -5.86 -2.84
C ALA A 38 -23.38 -5.85 -4.38
N THR A 39 -23.93 -4.78 -4.95
CA THR A 39 -23.91 -4.47 -6.40
C THR A 39 -23.01 -3.25 -6.71
N GLY A 40 -21.87 -3.16 -6.02
CA GLY A 40 -20.93 -2.02 -6.13
C GLY A 40 -20.62 -1.38 -4.78
N GLY A 41 -21.18 -1.91 -3.70
CA GLY A 41 -20.75 -1.62 -2.33
C GLY A 41 -21.20 -0.28 -1.77
N ILE A 42 -21.85 0.59 -2.56
CA ILE A 42 -22.52 1.83 -2.13
C ILE A 42 -23.82 2.02 -2.91
N SER A 43 -24.75 2.84 -2.38
CA SER A 43 -25.95 3.26 -3.10
C SER A 43 -25.61 4.35 -4.13
N TYR A 44 -26.53 4.60 -5.08
CA TYR A 44 -26.39 5.67 -6.07
C TYR A 44 -26.22 7.05 -5.41
N ASP A 45 -27.05 7.40 -4.43
CA ASP A 45 -26.94 8.69 -3.71
C ASP A 45 -25.59 8.88 -3.02
N LYS A 46 -24.99 7.79 -2.53
CA LYS A 46 -23.64 7.82 -1.96
C LYS A 46 -22.58 8.03 -3.05
N ALA A 47 -22.72 7.38 -4.21
CA ALA A 47 -21.82 7.59 -5.33
C ALA A 47 -21.88 9.05 -5.83
N ASP A 48 -23.09 9.62 -5.96
CA ASP A 48 -23.35 10.99 -6.40
C ASP A 48 -22.81 12.05 -5.44
N SER A 49 -22.76 11.76 -4.14
CA SER A 49 -22.12 12.65 -3.15
C SER A 49 -20.61 12.46 -3.02
N MET A 50 -20.06 11.37 -3.56
CA MET A 50 -18.62 11.07 -3.46
C MET A 50 -17.81 11.62 -4.63
N ILE A 51 -18.39 11.72 -5.82
CA ILE A 51 -17.72 12.22 -7.03
C ILE A 51 -18.67 13.07 -7.86
N GLU A 52 -18.11 13.91 -8.73
CA GLU A 52 -18.89 14.71 -9.66
C GLU A 52 -19.44 13.85 -10.81
N ASN A 53 -20.67 14.15 -11.25
CA ASN A 53 -21.32 13.54 -12.42
C ASN A 53 -21.43 12.00 -12.33
N ALA A 54 -21.75 11.46 -11.15
CA ALA A 54 -22.01 10.04 -11.01
C ALA A 54 -23.22 9.63 -11.86
N ILE A 55 -23.09 8.53 -12.61
CA ILE A 55 -24.18 7.93 -13.41
C ILE A 55 -24.47 6.48 -13.01
N GLY A 56 -23.77 5.98 -11.99
CA GLY A 56 -23.92 4.61 -11.49
C GLY A 56 -22.75 4.16 -10.62
N THR A 57 -22.73 2.88 -10.31
CA THR A 57 -21.66 2.19 -9.58
C THR A 57 -20.96 1.17 -10.48
N PHE A 58 -19.67 0.94 -10.24
CA PHE A 58 -18.89 -0.07 -10.94
C PHE A 58 -18.33 -1.07 -9.93
N SER A 59 -18.48 -2.37 -10.22
CA SER A 59 -18.10 -3.44 -9.30
C SER A 59 -16.92 -4.23 -9.85
N LEU A 60 -15.94 -4.50 -8.98
CA LEU A 60 -14.87 -5.45 -9.22
C LEU A 60 -15.03 -6.68 -8.30
N PRO A 61 -14.56 -7.87 -8.71
CA PRO A 61 -14.63 -9.06 -7.87
C PRO A 61 -13.89 -8.88 -6.54
N LEU A 62 -14.55 -9.25 -5.43
CA LEU A 62 -13.96 -9.37 -4.10
C LEU A 62 -13.68 -10.84 -3.79
N GLY A 63 -12.47 -11.15 -3.34
CA GLY A 63 -12.13 -12.48 -2.84
C GLY A 63 -11.20 -12.41 -1.62
N ILE A 64 -10.90 -13.58 -1.06
CA ILE A 64 -10.04 -13.73 0.11
C ILE A 64 -8.82 -14.57 -0.25
N ALA A 65 -7.62 -14.04 -0.01
CA ALA A 65 -6.41 -14.86 0.02
C ALA A 65 -6.18 -15.42 1.42
N THR A 66 -5.83 -16.70 1.47
CA THR A 66 -5.72 -17.49 2.72
C THR A 66 -4.26 -17.83 3.05
N ASN A 67 -4.03 -18.43 4.21
CA ASN A 67 -2.75 -18.92 4.73
C ASN A 67 -1.74 -17.85 5.19
N PHE A 68 -2.08 -16.56 5.12
CA PHE A 68 -1.17 -15.49 5.53
C PHE A 68 -0.94 -15.51 7.04
N ARG A 69 0.32 -15.71 7.43
CA ARG A 69 0.82 -15.46 8.79
C ARG A 69 1.84 -14.32 8.69
N ILE A 70 1.58 -13.22 9.38
CA ILE A 70 2.42 -12.02 9.35
C ILE A 70 2.71 -11.63 10.80
N ASN A 71 4.00 -11.58 11.17
CA ASN A 71 4.42 -11.32 12.55
C ASN A 71 3.70 -12.20 13.58
N ASP A 72 3.60 -13.50 13.26
CA ASP A 72 2.96 -14.52 14.11
C ASP A 72 1.44 -14.38 14.30
N LYS A 73 0.80 -13.43 13.61
CA LYS A 73 -0.65 -13.29 13.55
C LYS A 73 -1.18 -13.80 12.20
N ASP A 74 -2.32 -14.48 12.28
CA ASP A 74 -3.03 -15.03 11.13
C ASP A 74 -3.99 -14.00 10.52
N TYR A 75 -4.03 -13.95 9.18
CA TYR A 75 -4.88 -13.02 8.43
C TYR A 75 -5.61 -13.71 7.27
N LEU A 76 -6.89 -13.38 7.10
CA LEU A 76 -7.58 -13.51 5.83
C LEU A 76 -7.47 -12.19 5.08
N ILE A 77 -6.91 -12.22 3.87
CA ILE A 77 -6.57 -11.02 3.12
C ILE A 77 -7.66 -10.74 2.07
N PRO A 78 -8.55 -9.75 2.27
CA PRO A 78 -9.49 -9.34 1.25
C PRO A 78 -8.76 -8.65 0.10
N MET A 79 -9.13 -9.00 -1.13
CA MET A 79 -8.53 -8.52 -2.36
C MET A 79 -9.63 -8.20 -3.36
N VAL A 80 -9.63 -6.96 -3.89
CA VAL A 80 -10.52 -6.51 -4.97
C VAL A 80 -9.69 -6.35 -6.24
N ILE A 81 -9.91 -7.25 -7.20
CA ILE A 81 -9.17 -7.29 -8.47
C ILE A 81 -9.93 -8.09 -9.54
N GLU A 82 -9.83 -7.65 -10.79
CA GLU A 82 -10.41 -8.29 -11.97
C GLU A 82 -9.53 -9.41 -12.56
N GLU A 83 -8.23 -9.33 -12.32
CA GLU A 83 -7.25 -10.26 -12.89
C GLU A 83 -7.36 -11.65 -12.26
N SER A 84 -7.52 -12.65 -13.14
CA SER A 84 -7.63 -14.04 -12.72
C SER A 84 -6.32 -14.55 -12.11
N SER A 85 -6.41 -15.55 -11.25
CA SER A 85 -5.29 -16.22 -10.56
C SER A 85 -4.55 -15.43 -9.47
N VAL A 86 -4.66 -14.09 -9.39
CA VAL A 86 -3.92 -13.28 -8.41
C VAL A 86 -4.16 -13.73 -6.97
N ILE A 87 -5.42 -13.84 -6.54
CA ILE A 87 -5.78 -14.26 -5.18
C ILE A 87 -5.31 -15.69 -4.88
N ALA A 88 -5.42 -16.58 -5.87
CA ALA A 88 -4.99 -17.98 -5.73
C ALA A 88 -3.46 -18.10 -5.63
N ALA A 89 -2.73 -17.31 -6.42
CA ALA A 89 -1.28 -17.23 -6.43
C ALA A 89 -0.76 -16.70 -5.09
N SER A 90 -1.34 -15.61 -4.58
CA SER A 90 -1.06 -15.06 -3.26
C SER A 90 -1.31 -16.08 -2.13
N SER A 91 -2.44 -16.81 -2.18
CA SER A 91 -2.76 -17.83 -1.17
C SER A 91 -1.75 -19.00 -1.17
N LYS A 92 -1.32 -19.44 -2.36
CA LYS A 92 -0.32 -20.50 -2.52
C LYS A 92 1.06 -20.05 -2.01
N ALA A 93 1.46 -18.82 -2.34
CA ALA A 93 2.69 -18.22 -1.86
C ALA A 93 2.72 -18.15 -0.33
N ALA A 94 1.64 -17.65 0.27
CA ALA A 94 1.51 -17.57 1.73
C ALA A 94 1.59 -18.95 2.38
N LYS A 95 0.97 -19.98 1.79
CA LYS A 95 1.07 -21.36 2.28
C LYS A 95 2.51 -21.88 2.29
N ILE A 96 3.31 -21.55 1.27
CA ILE A 96 4.72 -21.95 1.20
C ILE A 96 5.55 -21.21 2.25
N ALA A 97 5.39 -19.88 2.35
CA ALA A 97 6.08 -19.08 3.36
C ALA A 97 5.76 -19.54 4.80
N ARG A 98 4.53 -20.01 5.02
CA ARG A 98 4.06 -20.50 6.34
C ARG A 98 4.88 -21.67 6.88
N ILE A 99 5.52 -22.47 6.02
CA ILE A 99 6.42 -23.58 6.43
C ILE A 99 7.57 -23.04 7.31
N HIS A 100 8.09 -21.86 6.98
CA HIS A 100 9.15 -21.18 7.72
C HIS A 100 8.61 -20.02 8.58
N GLY A 101 7.35 -20.12 9.04
CA GLY A 101 6.75 -19.16 9.99
C GLY A 101 6.01 -17.98 9.35
N GLY A 102 5.96 -17.90 8.02
CA GLY A 102 5.24 -16.86 7.28
C GLY A 102 6.09 -15.62 7.01
N PHE A 103 5.45 -14.46 7.01
CA PHE A 103 6.07 -13.18 6.70
C PHE A 103 6.48 -12.45 7.98
N LYS A 104 7.63 -11.78 7.95
CA LYS A 104 8.03 -10.76 8.93
C LYS A 104 7.92 -9.40 8.27
N ALA A 105 7.17 -8.50 8.86
CA ALA A 105 6.90 -7.18 8.30
C ALA A 105 7.05 -6.07 9.33
N LYS A 106 7.52 -4.90 8.88
CA LYS A 106 7.67 -3.71 9.73
C LYS A 106 7.26 -2.47 8.94
N SER A 107 6.84 -1.45 9.67
CA SER A 107 6.43 -0.17 9.14
C SER A 107 7.06 0.94 9.98
N GLU A 108 7.50 2.01 9.33
CA GLU A 108 7.96 3.22 9.99
C GLU A 108 6.79 4.03 10.58
N GLN A 109 7.11 5.13 11.25
CA GLN A 109 6.08 6.07 11.69
C GLN A 109 5.27 6.59 10.49
N SER A 110 4.01 6.93 10.76
CA SER A 110 3.09 7.43 9.73
C SER A 110 3.28 8.94 9.51
N TYR A 111 4.42 9.32 8.95
CA TYR A 111 4.70 10.70 8.59
C TYR A 111 4.26 11.04 7.16
N SER A 112 3.56 12.16 7.03
CA SER A 112 3.23 12.81 5.75
C SER A 112 4.16 14.01 5.55
N ILE A 113 4.62 14.22 4.32
CA ILE A 113 5.45 15.37 3.94
C ILE A 113 4.55 16.39 3.25
N GLY A 114 4.42 17.58 3.83
CA GLY A 114 3.81 18.75 3.18
C GLY A 114 4.89 19.62 2.56
N GLN A 115 4.66 20.14 1.36
CA GLN A 115 5.58 21.05 0.66
C GLN A 115 4.93 22.39 0.39
N ILE A 116 5.68 23.45 0.69
CA ILE A 116 5.32 24.84 0.43
C ILE A 116 6.39 25.43 -0.48
N GLN A 117 6.01 25.71 -1.72
CA GLN A 117 6.89 26.29 -2.72
C GLN A 117 6.87 27.82 -2.59
N ILE A 118 8.03 28.41 -2.33
CA ILE A 118 8.26 29.85 -2.29
C ILE A 118 9.13 30.27 -3.47
N VAL A 119 8.66 31.27 -4.21
CA VAL A 119 9.35 31.87 -5.36
C VAL A 119 9.60 33.36 -5.12
N ASN A 120 10.38 33.99 -6.02
CA ASN A 120 10.77 35.41 -5.94
C ASN A 120 11.46 35.72 -4.60
N VAL A 121 12.39 34.86 -4.20
CA VAL A 121 13.03 34.88 -2.89
C VAL A 121 14.54 34.69 -3.02
N ASP A 122 15.31 35.40 -2.20
CA ASP A 122 16.72 35.06 -1.97
C ASP A 122 16.77 33.88 -0.97
N VAL A 123 16.94 32.67 -1.51
CA VAL A 123 16.88 31.41 -0.76
C VAL A 123 17.90 31.37 0.38
N GLN A 124 19.11 31.89 0.15
CA GLN A 124 20.18 31.87 1.13
C GLN A 124 19.85 32.73 2.36
N SER A 125 19.23 33.89 2.13
CA SER A 125 18.75 34.75 3.22
C SER A 125 17.46 34.25 3.89
N ALA A 126 16.64 33.48 3.16
CA ALA A 126 15.32 33.04 3.60
C ALA A 126 15.36 31.80 4.49
N ILE A 127 16.22 30.81 4.19
CA ILE A 127 16.32 29.56 4.95
C ILE A 127 16.54 29.82 6.46
N PRO A 128 17.52 30.64 6.89
CA PRO A 128 17.74 30.89 8.31
C PRO A 128 16.54 31.53 9.01
N LYS A 129 15.76 32.37 8.32
CA LYS A 129 14.55 33.00 8.87
C LYS A 129 13.44 31.98 9.11
N VAL A 130 13.20 31.09 8.14
CA VAL A 130 12.19 30.03 8.27
C VAL A 130 12.60 29.04 9.37
N ILE A 131 13.86 28.59 9.37
CA ILE A 131 14.35 27.67 10.40
C ILE A 131 14.32 28.33 11.79
N GLY A 132 14.68 29.62 11.90
CA GLY A 132 14.60 30.38 13.15
C GLY A 132 13.17 30.52 13.70
N ALA A 133 12.15 30.47 12.83
CA ALA A 133 10.74 30.52 13.19
C ALA A 133 10.05 29.14 13.25
N SER A 134 10.82 28.04 13.30
CA SER A 134 10.26 26.68 13.23
C SER A 134 9.24 26.41 14.33
N THR A 135 9.45 26.90 15.54
CA THR A 135 8.52 26.69 16.66
C THR A 135 7.17 27.37 16.40
N GLU A 136 7.18 28.61 15.91
CA GLU A 136 5.98 29.36 15.55
C GLU A 136 5.23 28.69 14.40
N ILE A 137 5.96 28.22 13.38
CA ILE A 137 5.39 27.49 12.23
C ILE A 137 4.72 26.19 12.70
N LEU A 138 5.39 25.40 13.53
CA LEU A 138 4.85 24.14 14.05
C LEU A 138 3.62 24.38 14.93
N ASN A 139 3.64 25.41 15.78
CA ASN A 139 2.49 25.78 16.62
C ASN A 139 1.29 26.19 15.75
N LEU A 140 1.52 27.00 14.73
CA LEU A 140 0.46 27.41 13.80
C LEU A 140 -0.09 26.23 13.01
N ALA A 141 0.76 25.35 12.48
CA ALA A 141 0.33 24.13 11.80
C ALA A 141 -0.53 23.25 12.73
N ASN A 142 -0.05 22.97 13.93
CA ASN A 142 -0.75 22.10 14.89
C ASN A 142 -2.09 22.70 15.39
N SER A 143 -2.24 24.02 15.39
CA SER A 143 -3.52 24.69 15.67
C SER A 143 -4.65 24.30 14.70
N LYS A 144 -4.31 23.80 13.51
CA LYS A 144 -5.28 23.39 12.49
C LYS A 144 -5.82 21.98 12.66
N SER A 145 -5.36 21.24 13.66
CA SER A 145 -5.92 19.92 13.99
C SER A 145 -6.06 19.72 15.49
N ASN A 146 -7.31 19.76 15.97
CA ASN A 146 -7.62 19.40 17.35
C ASN A 146 -7.40 17.91 17.63
N THR A 147 -7.67 17.04 16.65
CA THR A 147 -7.58 15.58 16.82
C THR A 147 -6.13 15.12 16.93
N LEU A 148 -5.26 15.52 15.99
CA LEU A 148 -3.86 15.09 16.01
C LEU A 148 -3.13 15.62 17.24
N SER A 149 -3.37 16.89 17.61
CA SER A 149 -2.76 17.51 18.79
C SER A 149 -3.13 16.77 20.09
N LYS A 150 -4.40 16.37 20.25
CA LYS A 150 -4.85 15.58 21.42
C LYS A 150 -4.21 14.18 21.49
N LEU A 151 -3.79 13.64 20.36
CA LEU A 151 -3.11 12.33 20.28
C LEU A 151 -1.59 12.46 20.42
N GLY A 152 -1.05 13.66 20.68
CA GLY A 152 0.39 13.92 20.67
C GLY A 152 1.03 13.77 19.29
N LYS A 153 0.22 13.79 18.21
CA LYS A 153 0.64 13.70 16.79
C LYS A 153 0.73 15.11 16.18
N GLY A 154 0.63 15.25 14.86
CA GLY A 154 0.71 16.55 14.17
C GLY A 154 2.10 16.89 13.63
N ALA A 155 2.30 18.15 13.21
CA ALA A 155 3.56 18.65 12.67
C ALA A 155 4.70 18.52 13.69
N LYS A 156 5.82 17.92 13.25
CA LYS A 156 6.98 17.57 14.08
C LYS A 156 8.24 18.33 13.69
N GLU A 157 8.41 18.59 12.40
CA GLU A 157 9.63 19.16 11.87
C GLU A 157 9.32 20.15 10.74
N VAL A 158 10.11 21.21 10.67
CA VAL A 158 10.19 22.13 9.55
C VAL A 158 11.59 21.98 8.95
N SER A 159 11.66 21.73 7.66
CA SER A 159 12.94 21.72 6.93
C SER A 159 12.83 22.60 5.69
N CYS A 160 13.97 22.94 5.11
CA CYS A 160 14.04 23.77 3.93
C CYS A 160 15.04 23.17 2.94
N LYS A 161 14.74 23.29 1.65
CA LYS A 161 15.69 22.97 0.59
C LYS A 161 15.59 23.97 -0.56
N GLU A 162 16.72 24.19 -1.18
CA GLU A 162 16.84 24.97 -2.41
C GLU A 162 16.70 24.03 -3.62
N ILE A 163 15.92 24.45 -4.61
CA ILE A 163 15.86 23.80 -5.92
C ILE A 163 16.27 24.83 -6.97
N GLN A 164 17.26 24.48 -7.78
CA GLN A 164 17.64 25.24 -8.96
C GLN A 164 16.85 24.74 -10.18
N THR A 165 16.27 25.66 -10.93
CA THR A 165 15.50 25.38 -12.15
C THR A 165 15.91 26.34 -13.27
N ASP A 166 15.44 26.09 -14.49
CA ASP A 166 15.61 27.02 -15.62
C ASP A 166 14.96 28.38 -15.36
N SER A 167 13.95 28.44 -14.49
CA SER A 167 13.29 29.68 -14.06
C SER A 167 13.94 30.32 -12.82
N GLY A 168 15.10 29.83 -12.39
CA GLY A 168 15.82 30.32 -11.22
C GLY A 168 15.62 29.45 -9.97
N HIS A 169 16.00 30.03 -8.83
CA HIS A 169 16.05 29.35 -7.55
C HIS A 169 14.68 29.39 -6.85
N MET A 170 14.30 28.27 -6.24
CA MET A 170 13.06 28.11 -5.48
C MET A 170 13.41 27.61 -4.07
N LEU A 171 12.74 28.18 -3.06
CA LEU A 171 12.77 27.64 -1.70
C LEU A 171 11.58 26.69 -1.52
N ILE A 172 11.84 25.46 -1.10
CA ILE A 172 10.82 24.52 -0.67
C ILE A 172 10.92 24.39 0.84
N VAL A 173 9.86 24.81 1.54
CA VAL A 173 9.70 24.53 2.97
C VAL A 173 8.90 23.24 3.10
N GLU A 174 9.39 22.29 3.89
CA GLU A 174 8.72 21.02 4.14
C GLU A 174 8.24 20.91 5.58
N LEU A 175 7.03 20.42 5.76
CA LEU A 175 6.48 20.02 7.06
C LEU A 175 6.47 18.49 7.15
N LEU A 176 7.10 17.93 8.18
CA LEU A 176 6.94 16.52 8.53
C LEU A 176 5.80 16.39 9.55
N ILE A 177 4.75 15.66 9.20
CA ILE A 177 3.50 15.62 9.97
C ILE A 177 3.18 14.18 10.36
N ASP A 178 3.08 13.91 11.66
CA ASP A 178 2.53 12.65 12.18
C ASP A 178 1.01 12.62 11.98
N VAL A 179 0.56 11.82 11.03
CA VAL A 179 -0.87 11.70 10.67
C VAL A 179 -1.53 10.51 11.34
N GLY A 180 -0.78 9.73 12.13
CA GLY A 180 -1.29 8.56 12.84
C GLY A 180 -1.93 7.54 11.91
N ASP A 181 -3.20 7.25 12.15
CA ASP A 181 -3.92 6.20 11.44
C ASP A 181 -4.66 6.70 10.18
N ALA A 182 -4.48 7.98 9.82
CA ALA A 182 -4.98 8.54 8.58
C ALA A 182 -3.94 8.41 7.45
N MET A 183 -4.42 8.50 6.20
CA MET A 183 -3.52 8.70 5.05
C MET A 183 -2.82 10.06 5.11
N GLY A 184 -3.56 11.11 5.50
CA GLY A 184 -2.98 12.40 5.88
C GLY A 184 -3.12 13.55 4.87
N ALA A 185 -3.58 13.31 3.64
CA ALA A 185 -3.62 14.34 2.59
C ALA A 185 -4.30 15.64 3.02
N ASN A 186 -5.57 15.58 3.45
CA ASN A 186 -6.33 16.79 3.78
C ASN A 186 -5.70 17.58 4.93
N VAL A 187 -5.29 16.91 6.01
CA VAL A 187 -4.69 17.59 7.15
C VAL A 187 -3.33 18.19 6.82
N THR A 188 -2.52 17.50 6.00
CA THR A 188 -1.25 18.05 5.51
C THR A 188 -1.47 19.31 4.66
N ASN A 189 -2.43 19.29 3.74
CA ASN A 189 -2.72 20.45 2.90
C ASN A 189 -3.23 21.62 3.73
N THR A 190 -4.17 21.39 4.65
CA THR A 190 -4.69 22.44 5.56
C THR A 190 -3.56 23.05 6.41
N MET A 191 -2.63 22.24 6.91
CA MET A 191 -1.47 22.75 7.66
C MET A 191 -0.55 23.59 6.76
N CYS A 192 -0.27 23.14 5.53
CA CYS A 192 0.55 23.89 4.57
C CYS A 192 -0.08 25.22 4.18
N GLU A 193 -1.38 25.23 3.89
CA GLU A 193 -2.16 26.43 3.56
C GLU A 193 -2.16 27.44 4.71
N ALA A 194 -2.26 26.95 5.94
CA ALA A 194 -2.28 27.80 7.12
C ALA A 194 -0.95 28.51 7.41
N VAL A 195 0.18 27.83 7.22
CA VAL A 195 1.50 28.41 7.53
C VAL A 195 2.09 29.21 6.37
N ALA A 196 1.58 29.06 5.15
CA ALA A 196 2.12 29.72 3.98
C ALA A 196 2.18 31.26 4.09
N PRO A 197 1.14 31.97 4.60
CA PRO A 197 1.22 33.43 4.76
C PRO A 197 2.34 33.89 5.70
N MET A 198 2.58 33.14 6.79
CA MET A 198 3.68 33.41 7.72
C MET A 198 5.04 33.22 7.03
N ILE A 199 5.18 32.18 6.20
CA ILE A 199 6.42 31.95 5.44
C ILE A 199 6.63 33.04 4.39
N GLU A 200 5.58 33.52 3.72
CA GLU A 200 5.66 34.67 2.81
C GLU A 200 6.19 35.92 3.53
N GLU A 201 5.66 36.23 4.72
CA GLU A 201 6.11 37.37 5.53
C GLU A 201 7.58 37.24 5.95
N LEU A 202 7.99 36.07 6.43
CA LEU A 202 9.38 35.81 6.85
C LEU A 202 10.37 35.95 5.70
N THR A 203 9.97 35.50 4.51
CA THR A 203 10.89 35.37 3.37
C THR A 203 10.84 36.56 2.41
N GLY A 204 9.74 37.33 2.40
CA GLY A 204 9.43 38.33 1.38
C GLY A 204 9.09 37.71 0.01
N GLY A 205 9.03 36.38 -0.08
CA GLY A 205 8.70 35.64 -1.29
C GLY A 205 7.19 35.42 -1.45
N LYS A 206 6.82 34.72 -2.53
CA LYS A 206 5.44 34.34 -2.84
C LYS A 206 5.26 32.83 -2.78
N SER A 207 4.24 32.35 -2.09
CA SER A 207 3.87 30.93 -2.07
C SER A 207 3.04 30.55 -3.30
N LEU A 208 3.39 29.44 -3.95
CA LEU A 208 2.67 28.93 -5.14
C LEU A 208 1.90 27.65 -4.86
N LEU A 209 2.59 26.60 -4.42
CA LEU A 209 2.02 25.29 -4.10
C LEU A 209 2.11 25.04 -2.59
N ARG A 210 1.04 24.46 -2.03
CA ARG A 210 0.88 24.12 -0.60
C ARG A 210 0.20 22.75 -0.53
N ILE A 211 0.98 21.71 -0.74
CA ILE A 211 0.43 20.39 -1.08
C ILE A 211 1.27 19.29 -0.47
N LEU A 212 0.65 18.17 -0.10
CA LEU A 212 1.40 16.97 0.26
C LEU A 212 2.31 16.50 -0.88
N SER A 213 3.38 15.80 -0.51
CA SER A 213 4.15 14.97 -1.43
C SER A 213 3.68 13.51 -1.33
N ASN A 214 3.29 12.92 -2.46
CA ASN A 214 2.97 11.49 -2.51
C ASN A 214 4.22 10.61 -2.38
N TYR A 215 5.42 11.14 -2.58
CA TYR A 215 6.66 10.38 -2.41
C TYR A 215 7.00 10.20 -0.93
N SER A 216 6.23 9.32 -0.30
CA SER A 216 6.07 9.11 1.15
C SER A 216 7.24 8.34 1.79
N THR A 217 8.48 8.74 1.49
CA THR A 217 9.72 8.06 1.94
C THR A 217 9.99 8.13 3.45
N LYS A 218 9.14 8.83 4.22
CA LYS A 218 9.15 8.86 5.68
C LYS A 218 8.08 7.94 6.30
N ARG A 219 7.57 7.02 5.48
CA ARG A 219 6.50 6.08 5.79
C ARG A 219 6.74 4.77 5.02
N MET A 220 7.91 4.18 5.26
CA MET A 220 8.29 2.94 4.59
C MET A 220 7.61 1.73 5.24
N ALA A 221 7.14 0.81 4.41
CA ALA A 221 6.71 -0.52 4.84
C ALA A 221 7.61 -1.57 4.18
N SER A 222 7.97 -2.60 4.93
CA SER A 222 8.76 -3.72 4.42
C SER A 222 8.23 -5.06 4.89
N ALA A 223 8.42 -6.07 4.06
CA ALA A 223 8.11 -7.47 4.35
C ALA A 223 9.25 -8.36 3.88
N SER A 224 9.47 -9.44 4.61
CA SER A 224 10.43 -10.50 4.29
C SER A 224 9.80 -11.86 4.56
N ALA A 225 10.23 -12.89 3.83
CA ALA A 225 9.81 -14.26 4.05
C ALA A 225 10.87 -15.25 3.55
N VAL A 226 10.88 -16.43 4.18
CA VAL A 226 11.65 -17.59 3.73
C VAL A 226 10.68 -18.57 3.07
N PHE A 227 11.00 -19.00 1.85
CA PHE A 227 10.22 -19.95 1.08
C PHE A 227 10.98 -21.27 1.00
N ASP A 228 10.33 -22.32 1.48
CA ASP A 228 10.89 -23.67 1.55
C ASP A 228 11.32 -24.17 0.17
N LYS A 229 12.59 -24.59 0.03
CA LYS A 229 13.16 -25.03 -1.25
C LYS A 229 12.32 -26.10 -1.94
N ASP A 230 11.92 -27.14 -1.20
CA ASP A 230 11.24 -28.28 -1.79
C ASP A 230 9.81 -27.90 -2.21
N ALA A 231 9.13 -27.08 -1.40
CA ALA A 231 7.81 -26.55 -1.75
C ALA A 231 7.86 -25.50 -2.90
N VAL A 232 8.96 -24.78 -3.06
CA VAL A 232 9.22 -23.90 -4.21
C VAL A 232 9.33 -24.75 -5.48
N GLY A 233 10.06 -25.86 -5.43
CA GLY A 233 10.24 -26.77 -6.57
C GLY A 233 11.66 -27.35 -6.69
N GLY A 234 12.47 -27.26 -5.63
CA GLY A 234 13.85 -27.71 -5.60
C GLY A 234 14.86 -26.58 -5.85
N GLU A 235 16.14 -26.91 -5.66
CA GLU A 235 17.28 -25.99 -5.74
C GLU A 235 17.33 -25.22 -7.06
N ASN A 236 17.15 -25.92 -8.20
CA ASN A 236 17.21 -25.30 -9.52
C ASN A 236 16.15 -24.20 -9.69
N VAL A 237 14.94 -24.39 -9.14
CA VAL A 237 13.87 -23.38 -9.22
C VAL A 237 14.21 -22.16 -8.36
N VAL A 238 14.87 -22.36 -7.21
CA VAL A 238 15.39 -21.26 -6.39
C VAL A 238 16.43 -20.46 -7.16
N ASP A 239 17.39 -21.14 -7.80
CA ASP A 239 18.43 -20.48 -8.59
C ASP A 239 17.84 -19.73 -9.80
N ASP A 240 16.87 -20.31 -10.51
CA ASP A 240 16.19 -19.66 -11.62
C ASP A 240 15.41 -18.41 -11.17
N ILE A 241 14.80 -18.43 -9.98
CA ILE A 241 14.15 -17.24 -9.41
C ILE A 241 15.18 -16.14 -9.15
N ILE A 242 16.36 -16.47 -8.64
CA ILE A 242 17.43 -15.49 -8.41
C ILE A 242 17.90 -14.89 -9.73
N LEU A 243 18.07 -15.70 -10.78
CA LEU A 243 18.40 -15.20 -12.12
C LEU A 243 17.29 -14.31 -12.69
N ALA A 244 16.02 -14.67 -12.51
CA ALA A 244 14.88 -13.85 -12.94
C ALA A 244 14.79 -12.51 -12.19
N PHE A 245 15.13 -12.51 -10.89
CA PHE A 245 15.29 -11.29 -10.10
C PHE A 245 16.44 -10.43 -10.64
N GLN A 246 17.61 -11.02 -10.89
CA GLN A 246 18.76 -10.29 -11.44
C GLN A 246 18.44 -9.68 -12.81
N PHE A 247 17.64 -10.34 -13.63
CA PHE A 247 17.12 -9.75 -14.85
C PHE A 247 16.25 -8.51 -14.57
N ALA A 248 15.30 -8.60 -13.63
CA ALA A 248 14.47 -7.47 -13.23
C ALA A 248 15.27 -6.32 -12.59
N GLU A 249 16.36 -6.62 -11.89
CA GLU A 249 17.19 -5.61 -11.26
C GLU A 249 18.03 -4.82 -12.27
N ASN A 250 18.33 -5.41 -13.43
CA ASN A 250 19.29 -4.86 -14.41
C ASN A 250 18.67 -4.45 -15.76
N ASP A 251 17.39 -4.73 -15.99
CA ASP A 251 16.67 -4.29 -17.20
C ASP A 251 15.35 -3.59 -16.82
N PRO A 252 15.18 -2.29 -17.14
CA PRO A 252 13.94 -1.56 -16.88
C PRO A 252 12.69 -2.20 -17.49
N TYR A 253 12.78 -2.83 -18.66
CA TYR A 253 11.62 -3.50 -19.27
C TYR A 253 11.11 -4.65 -18.40
N ARG A 254 12.04 -5.47 -17.90
CA ARG A 254 11.70 -6.52 -16.95
C ARG A 254 11.27 -5.96 -15.59
N ALA A 255 11.97 -4.96 -15.07
CA ALA A 255 11.67 -4.32 -13.79
C ALA A 255 10.22 -3.83 -13.71
N VAL A 256 9.71 -3.18 -14.76
CA VAL A 256 8.32 -2.68 -14.81
C VAL A 256 7.34 -3.84 -14.68
N THR A 257 7.54 -4.93 -15.42
CA THR A 257 6.67 -6.11 -15.36
C THR A 257 6.76 -6.81 -13.99
N HIS A 258 7.97 -6.86 -13.42
CA HIS A 258 8.22 -7.45 -12.11
C HIS A 258 7.52 -6.68 -10.99
N ASN A 259 7.64 -5.35 -10.99
CA ASN A 259 6.99 -4.47 -10.02
C ASN A 259 5.47 -4.45 -10.21
N LYS A 260 4.95 -4.48 -11.45
CA LYS A 260 3.51 -4.69 -11.70
C LYS A 260 2.99 -5.95 -10.99
N GLY A 261 3.76 -7.04 -11.03
CA GLY A 261 3.45 -8.27 -10.30
C GLY A 261 3.37 -8.09 -8.77
N VAL A 262 4.25 -7.27 -8.19
CA VAL A 262 4.16 -6.89 -6.76
C VAL A 262 2.86 -6.12 -6.50
N MET A 263 2.57 -5.14 -7.36
CA MET A 263 1.43 -4.24 -7.19
C MET A 263 0.08 -4.94 -7.37
N ASN A 264 -0.01 -6.02 -8.16
CA ASN A 264 -1.20 -6.89 -8.18
C ASN A 264 -1.63 -7.35 -6.78
N GLY A 265 -0.68 -7.65 -5.89
CA GLY A 265 -0.97 -8.04 -4.52
C GLY A 265 -1.32 -6.84 -3.64
N THR A 266 -0.43 -5.84 -3.61
CA THR A 266 -0.56 -4.65 -2.77
C THR A 266 -1.81 -3.84 -3.10
N ILE A 267 -2.08 -3.57 -4.38
CA ILE A 267 -3.22 -2.74 -4.82
C ILE A 267 -4.55 -3.47 -4.69
N ALA A 268 -4.58 -4.80 -4.83
CA ALA A 268 -5.82 -5.54 -4.59
C ALA A 268 -6.29 -5.40 -3.13
N VAL A 269 -5.35 -5.38 -2.17
CA VAL A 269 -5.67 -5.09 -0.76
C VAL A 269 -6.00 -3.62 -0.56
N ALA A 270 -5.29 -2.71 -1.23
CA ALA A 270 -5.58 -1.27 -1.21
C ALA A 270 -7.04 -1.00 -1.62
N ASN A 271 -7.47 -1.57 -2.75
CA ASN A 271 -8.82 -1.44 -3.28
C ASN A 271 -9.85 -2.02 -2.31
N ALA A 272 -9.60 -3.20 -1.75
CA ALA A 272 -10.48 -3.84 -0.78
C ALA A 272 -10.67 -3.01 0.50
N THR A 273 -9.65 -2.25 0.89
CA THR A 273 -9.64 -1.43 2.10
C THR A 273 -9.85 0.06 1.82
N GLY A 274 -10.24 0.44 0.60
CA GLY A 274 -10.57 1.82 0.27
C GLY A 274 -9.38 2.79 0.32
N GLN A 275 -8.18 2.32 0.00
CA GLN A 275 -6.99 3.18 -0.07
C GLN A 275 -6.87 3.85 -1.45
N ASP A 276 -6.14 4.97 -1.51
CA ASP A 276 -5.82 5.61 -2.79
C ASP A 276 -4.71 4.83 -3.52
N SER A 277 -5.10 3.99 -4.47
CA SER A 277 -4.16 3.21 -5.27
C SER A 277 -3.20 4.05 -6.10
N ARG A 278 -3.59 5.25 -6.55
CA ARG A 278 -2.74 6.12 -7.37
C ARG A 278 -1.60 6.70 -6.53
N ALA A 279 -1.89 7.11 -5.30
CA ALA A 279 -0.86 7.60 -4.38
C ALA A 279 0.18 6.51 -4.08
N ILE A 280 -0.28 5.26 -3.89
CA ILE A 280 0.59 4.12 -3.62
C ILE A 280 1.45 3.79 -4.84
N GLU A 281 0.86 3.65 -6.03
CA GLU A 281 1.57 3.32 -7.28
C GLU A 281 2.61 4.39 -7.63
N ALA A 282 2.23 5.67 -7.57
CA ALA A 282 3.13 6.77 -7.87
C ALA A 282 4.37 6.75 -6.96
N ALA A 283 4.16 6.52 -5.66
CA ALA A 283 5.25 6.47 -4.68
C ALA A 283 6.13 5.23 -4.87
N ALA A 284 5.54 4.06 -5.06
CA ALA A 284 6.25 2.80 -5.25
C ALA A 284 7.13 2.85 -6.51
N HIS A 285 6.60 3.34 -7.63
CA HIS A 285 7.34 3.43 -8.88
C HIS A 285 8.38 4.56 -8.88
N ALA A 286 8.15 5.68 -8.18
CA ALA A 286 9.20 6.66 -7.94
C ALA A 286 10.35 6.07 -7.09
N TYR A 287 10.01 5.29 -6.06
CA TYR A 287 10.99 4.62 -5.19
C TYR A 287 11.83 3.58 -5.93
N ALA A 288 11.22 2.85 -6.88
CA ALA A 288 11.92 1.91 -7.75
C ALA A 288 13.02 2.59 -8.58
N ALA A 289 12.91 3.90 -8.83
CA ALA A 289 13.88 4.69 -9.58
C ALA A 289 14.85 5.52 -8.70
N LYS A 290 14.80 5.38 -7.37
CA LYS A 290 15.57 6.23 -6.42
C LYS A 290 17.09 6.20 -6.63
N SER A 291 17.62 5.16 -7.27
CA SER A 291 19.06 4.99 -7.57
C SER A 291 19.52 5.68 -8.85
N GLY A 292 18.61 6.36 -9.57
CA GLY A 292 18.85 6.93 -10.89
C GLY A 292 18.47 6.01 -12.06
N ALA A 293 18.12 4.75 -11.79
CA ALA A 293 17.54 3.82 -12.75
C ALA A 293 16.36 3.08 -12.12
N TYR A 294 15.33 2.78 -12.91
CA TYR A 294 14.16 2.01 -12.47
C TYR A 294 14.52 0.52 -12.31
N ARG A 295 14.37 -0.01 -11.10
CA ARG A 295 14.81 -1.36 -10.69
C ARG A 295 13.72 -2.15 -9.95
N SER A 296 14.04 -3.37 -9.51
CA SER A 296 13.12 -4.19 -8.72
C SER A 296 12.85 -3.56 -7.35
N LEU A 297 11.59 -3.61 -6.91
CA LEU A 297 11.22 -3.28 -5.52
C LEU A 297 11.51 -4.43 -4.54
N THR A 298 11.70 -5.65 -5.06
CA THR A 298 12.01 -6.83 -4.26
C THR A 298 13.44 -7.30 -4.45
N LYS A 299 13.99 -7.95 -3.44
CA LYS A 299 15.29 -8.64 -3.50
C LYS A 299 15.09 -10.12 -3.23
N TRP A 300 15.85 -10.94 -3.93
CA TRP A 300 15.78 -12.39 -3.82
C TRP A 300 17.18 -12.96 -3.65
N ALA A 301 17.32 -13.83 -2.64
CA ALA A 301 18.58 -14.46 -2.28
C ALA A 301 18.33 -15.90 -1.82
N LYS A 302 19.42 -16.64 -1.64
CA LYS A 302 19.41 -18.00 -1.12
C LYS A 302 20.03 -18.02 0.28
N ASP A 303 19.39 -18.72 1.22
CA ASP A 303 19.95 -18.95 2.55
C ASP A 303 20.97 -20.09 2.56
N ALA A 304 21.59 -20.34 3.73
CA ALA A 304 22.58 -21.40 3.88
C ALA A 304 22.01 -22.84 3.72
N ASN A 305 20.69 -23.01 3.80
CA ASN A 305 19.99 -24.28 3.66
C ASN A 305 19.43 -24.50 2.22
N GLY A 306 19.64 -23.53 1.32
CA GLY A 306 19.12 -23.55 -0.04
C GLY A 306 17.68 -23.03 -0.17
N ASN A 307 17.09 -22.47 0.89
CA ASN A 307 15.78 -21.84 0.81
C ASN A 307 15.86 -20.46 0.15
N LEU A 308 14.76 -20.05 -0.47
CA LEU A 308 14.65 -18.74 -1.09
C LEU A 308 14.24 -17.70 -0.04
N ILE A 309 15.03 -16.64 0.11
CA ILE A 309 14.70 -15.46 0.92
C ILE A 309 14.20 -14.36 -0.03
N GLY A 310 13.05 -13.78 0.30
CA GLY A 310 12.51 -12.61 -0.37
C GLY A 310 12.39 -11.42 0.58
N ASP A 311 12.79 -10.25 0.12
CA ASP A 311 12.62 -8.97 0.78
C ASP A 311 11.88 -7.99 -0.14
N PHE A 312 11.03 -7.15 0.44
CA PHE A 312 10.27 -6.11 -0.27
C PHE A 312 10.16 -4.87 0.60
N GLU A 313 10.34 -3.70 0.00
CA GLU A 313 10.09 -2.42 0.66
C GLU A 313 9.49 -1.41 -0.31
N LEU A 314 8.53 -0.61 0.16
CA LEU A 314 7.93 0.49 -0.58
C LEU A 314 7.50 1.64 0.36
N PRO A 315 7.47 2.90 -0.13
CA PRO A 315 6.74 3.97 0.54
C PRO A 315 5.25 3.66 0.48
N LEU A 316 4.55 3.72 1.62
CA LEU A 316 3.16 3.29 1.69
C LEU A 316 2.31 4.18 2.59
N SER A 317 1.63 5.16 1.98
CA SER A 317 0.70 6.04 2.68
C SER A 317 -0.73 5.51 2.65
N VAL A 318 -1.15 4.91 3.77
CA VAL A 318 -2.48 4.32 3.94
C VAL A 318 -3.14 4.83 5.22
N GLY A 319 -4.44 4.62 5.38
CA GLY A 319 -5.16 4.98 6.59
C GLY A 319 -6.28 4.01 6.91
N ILE A 320 -6.54 3.79 8.19
CA ILE A 320 -7.72 3.05 8.67
C ILE A 320 -8.81 3.99 9.21
N VAL A 321 -8.54 5.31 9.21
CA VAL A 321 -9.52 6.36 9.51
C VAL A 321 -9.56 7.43 8.42
N GLY A 322 -10.74 8.02 8.25
CA GLY A 322 -10.99 9.05 7.24
C GLY A 322 -11.22 8.47 5.83
N GLY A 323 -11.49 9.36 4.88
CA GLY A 323 -11.72 9.00 3.48
C GLY A 323 -12.88 8.03 3.28
N ILE A 324 -12.78 7.23 2.21
CA ILE A 324 -13.84 6.32 1.76
C ILE A 324 -14.16 5.21 2.76
N ILE A 325 -13.23 4.82 3.65
CA ILE A 325 -13.49 3.80 4.69
C ILE A 325 -14.68 4.16 5.58
N GLN A 326 -14.93 5.46 5.81
CA GLN A 326 -16.08 5.90 6.61
C GLN A 326 -17.44 5.75 5.89
N HIS A 327 -17.42 5.69 4.55
CA HIS A 327 -18.64 5.78 3.74
C HIS A 327 -18.96 4.49 2.99
N HIS A 328 -17.94 3.69 2.67
CA HIS A 328 -18.05 2.46 1.90
C HIS A 328 -18.12 1.22 2.82
N PRO A 329 -19.32 0.63 3.02
CA PRO A 329 -19.51 -0.45 3.99
C PRO A 329 -18.65 -1.70 3.69
N ILE A 330 -18.49 -2.09 2.43
CA ILE A 330 -17.61 -3.24 2.10
C ILE A 330 -16.14 -2.98 2.45
N ALA A 331 -15.61 -1.77 2.23
CA ALA A 331 -14.24 -1.43 2.62
C ALA A 331 -14.05 -1.48 4.15
N LYS A 332 -15.07 -1.03 4.89
CA LYS A 332 -15.10 -1.13 6.36
C LYS A 332 -15.12 -2.59 6.82
N ILE A 333 -15.93 -3.44 6.18
CA ILE A 333 -15.98 -4.88 6.47
C ILE A 333 -14.65 -5.55 6.10
N CYS A 334 -14.03 -5.23 4.97
CA CYS A 334 -12.72 -5.74 4.60
C CYS A 334 -11.63 -5.36 5.60
N THR A 335 -11.66 -4.12 6.10
CA THR A 335 -10.76 -3.68 7.17
C THR A 335 -11.00 -4.45 8.48
N LYS A 336 -12.26 -4.77 8.80
CA LYS A 336 -12.62 -5.64 9.92
C LYS A 336 -12.16 -7.09 9.70
N ILE A 337 -12.27 -7.62 8.48
CA ILE A 337 -11.81 -8.96 8.12
C ILE A 337 -10.30 -9.09 8.38
N LEU A 338 -9.53 -8.08 7.97
CA LEU A 338 -8.11 -7.99 8.27
C LEU A 338 -7.81 -7.91 9.77
N GLY A 339 -8.71 -7.32 10.56
CA GLY A 339 -8.53 -7.17 12.01
C GLY A 339 -7.30 -6.32 12.36
N VAL A 340 -6.98 -5.33 11.51
CA VAL A 340 -5.88 -4.39 11.74
C VAL A 340 -6.30 -3.30 12.73
N SER A 341 -5.40 -2.92 13.63
CA SER A 341 -5.65 -1.90 14.65
C SER A 341 -4.95 -0.57 14.37
N THR A 342 -3.98 -0.55 13.44
CA THR A 342 -3.25 0.66 13.06
C THR A 342 -3.01 0.72 11.54
N ALA A 343 -2.77 1.93 11.01
CA ALA A 343 -2.36 2.09 9.61
C ALA A 343 -1.01 1.42 9.33
N SER A 344 -0.10 1.39 10.31
CA SER A 344 1.18 0.67 10.22
C SER A 344 0.96 -0.84 10.05
N GLU A 345 0.02 -1.44 10.78
CA GLU A 345 -0.33 -2.86 10.62
C GLU A 345 -0.92 -3.14 9.23
N LEU A 346 -1.82 -2.28 8.74
CA LEU A 346 -2.33 -2.38 7.37
C LEU A 346 -1.20 -2.33 6.33
N SER A 347 -0.23 -1.43 6.50
CA SER A 347 0.91 -1.31 5.60
C SER A 347 1.78 -2.57 5.57
N CYS A 348 1.99 -3.22 6.72
CA CYS A 348 2.67 -4.51 6.83
C CYS A 348 1.94 -5.62 6.07
N VAL A 349 0.60 -5.66 6.20
CA VAL A 349 -0.25 -6.61 5.48
C VAL A 349 -0.13 -6.44 3.97
N MET A 350 -0.22 -5.20 3.50
CA MET A 350 -0.13 -4.87 2.07
C MET A 350 1.27 -5.15 1.49
N ALA A 351 2.34 -4.93 2.27
CA ALA A 351 3.69 -5.30 1.89
C ALA A 351 3.82 -6.84 1.76
N ALA A 352 3.34 -7.61 2.74
CA ALA A 352 3.38 -9.07 2.68
C ALA A 352 2.59 -9.63 1.48
N ALA A 353 1.42 -9.06 1.17
CA ALA A 353 0.64 -9.42 0.00
C ALA A 353 1.40 -9.15 -1.32
N GLY A 354 2.09 -8.02 -1.42
CA GLY A 354 2.93 -7.68 -2.58
C GLY A 354 4.09 -8.66 -2.76
N LEU A 355 4.82 -8.98 -1.68
CA LEU A 355 5.92 -9.94 -1.72
C LEU A 355 5.43 -11.35 -2.11
N ALA A 356 4.31 -11.79 -1.54
CA ALA A 356 3.68 -13.07 -1.86
C ALA A 356 3.31 -13.17 -3.35
N GLN A 357 2.77 -12.08 -3.90
CA GLN A 357 2.36 -12.06 -5.30
C GLN A 357 3.56 -12.05 -6.26
N ASN A 358 4.64 -11.33 -5.89
CA ASN A 358 5.88 -11.34 -6.67
C ASN A 358 6.54 -12.73 -6.68
N PHE A 359 6.63 -13.39 -5.52
CA PHE A 359 7.09 -14.77 -5.42
C PHE A 359 6.31 -15.69 -6.36
N ALA A 360 4.98 -15.64 -6.28
CA ALA A 360 4.13 -16.53 -7.07
C ALA A 360 4.32 -16.31 -8.58
N ALA A 361 4.44 -15.05 -9.01
CA ALA A 361 4.67 -14.69 -10.40
C ALA A 361 6.03 -15.22 -10.91
N MET A 362 7.11 -14.98 -10.18
CA MET A 362 8.44 -15.47 -10.55
C MET A 362 8.50 -16.99 -10.60
N ARG A 363 7.99 -17.66 -9.55
CA ARG A 363 7.93 -19.13 -9.49
C ARG A 363 7.17 -19.69 -10.70
N ALA A 364 6.02 -19.11 -11.04
CA ALA A 364 5.24 -19.56 -12.20
C ALA A 364 6.00 -19.38 -13.52
N LEU A 365 6.72 -18.26 -13.68
CA LEU A 365 7.48 -17.94 -14.90
C LEU A 365 8.64 -18.91 -15.12
N VAL A 366 9.37 -19.28 -14.06
CA VAL A 366 10.55 -20.16 -14.20
C VAL A 366 10.19 -21.65 -14.29
N THR A 367 9.00 -22.08 -13.81
CA THR A 367 8.60 -23.50 -13.87
C THR A 367 7.74 -23.87 -15.08
N GLU A 368 6.61 -23.19 -15.28
CA GLU A 368 5.57 -23.64 -16.24
C GLU A 368 5.18 -22.56 -17.27
N GLY A 369 5.50 -21.30 -17.01
CA GLY A 369 4.98 -20.14 -17.72
C GLY A 369 3.56 -19.75 -17.26
N ILE A 370 3.29 -18.45 -17.11
CA ILE A 370 2.01 -17.92 -16.57
C ILE A 370 0.79 -18.37 -17.40
N GLN A 371 0.94 -18.44 -18.73
CA GLN A 371 -0.18 -18.72 -19.64
C GLN A 371 -0.82 -20.10 -19.42
N LYS A 372 -0.06 -21.14 -19.10
CA LYS A 372 -0.63 -22.47 -18.83
C LYS A 372 -1.55 -22.46 -17.60
N GLY A 373 -1.20 -21.70 -16.57
CA GLY A 373 -2.02 -21.50 -15.38
C GLY A 373 -3.30 -20.71 -15.67
N HIS A 374 -3.17 -19.62 -16.43
CA HIS A 374 -4.31 -18.80 -16.87
C HIS A 374 -5.29 -19.60 -17.73
N MET A 375 -4.79 -20.37 -18.70
CA MET A 375 -5.62 -21.17 -19.61
C MET A 375 -6.44 -22.24 -18.87
N LYS A 376 -5.91 -22.88 -17.81
CA LYS A 376 -6.69 -23.84 -16.99
C LYS A 376 -7.86 -23.17 -16.26
N LEU A 377 -7.73 -21.90 -15.89
CA LEU A 377 -8.80 -21.12 -15.27
C LEU A 377 -9.80 -20.60 -16.30
N HIS A 378 -9.34 -20.15 -17.48
CA HIS A 378 -10.20 -19.73 -18.59
C HIS A 378 -11.05 -20.88 -19.14
N ALA A 379 -10.45 -22.06 -19.38
CA ALA A 379 -11.18 -23.25 -19.86
C ALA A 379 -12.31 -23.68 -18.90
N ARG A 380 -12.18 -23.37 -17.60
CA ARG A 380 -13.24 -23.61 -16.61
C ARG A 380 -14.35 -22.55 -16.60
N LYS A 381 -14.05 -21.31 -17.02
CA LYS A 381 -15.08 -20.28 -17.24
C LYS A 381 -15.95 -20.63 -18.44
N GLU A 382 -15.33 -21.15 -19.51
CA GLU A 382 -16.04 -21.55 -20.73
C GLU A 382 -16.90 -22.80 -20.55
N GLY A 383 -16.47 -23.78 -19.74
CA GLY A 383 -17.25 -25.00 -19.45
C GLY A 383 -18.43 -24.83 -18.48
N LYS A 384 -18.78 -23.59 -18.09
CA LYS A 384 -19.91 -23.26 -17.21
C LYS A 384 -21.02 -22.45 -17.90
N ASN A 385 -20.90 -22.21 -19.22
CA ASN A 385 -21.94 -21.59 -20.04
C ASN A 385 -22.82 -22.66 -20.71
#